data_AF-A0A239IYH7-F1
#
_entry.id   AF-A0A239IYH7-F1
#
_cell.length_a   1.000
_cell.length_b   1.000
_cell.length_c   1.000
_cell.angle_alpha   90.00
_cell.angle_beta   90.00
_cell.angle_gamma   90.00
#
_symmetry.space_group_name_H-M   'P 1'
#
loop_
_entity.id
_entity.type
_entity.pdbx_description
1 polymer ?
#
loop_
_entity_poly.entity_id
_entity_poly.type
_entity_poly.pdbx_seq_one_letter_code
_entity_poly.pdbx_strand_id
1 'polypeptide(L)'
;MPLGRRVSKDVAEPYEADQRLAAEYEDRLAAAAEAERALRDAQAAGADVRELRERTVAFDEAMTAVLAAAEAAERVAMGPKVYAPAGADAKARRAAEIAYRKAKARPAVRPWTDEVDRLRTAREAHRLSFKTVPAALG
;
A
#
# COMPACT_ATOMS: atom_id res chain seq x y z
N MET A 1 -33.34 -22.09 9.94
CA MET A 1 -32.00 -21.92 9.32
C MET A 1 -32.04 -20.72 8.38
N PRO A 2 -30.95 -19.94 8.28
CA PRO A 2 -30.98 -18.49 8.23
C PRO A 2 -30.86 -17.94 6.81
N LEU A 3 -31.42 -16.75 6.56
CA LEU A 3 -31.03 -15.95 5.40
C LEU A 3 -29.57 -15.54 5.60
N GLY A 4 -28.67 -16.25 4.93
CA GLY A 4 -27.25 -15.97 4.87
C GLY A 4 -27.06 -14.47 4.59
N ARG A 5 -26.33 -13.82 5.50
CA ARG A 5 -26.02 -12.39 5.48
C ARG A 5 -25.32 -12.06 4.15
N ARG A 6 -26.09 -11.68 3.12
CA ARG A 6 -25.53 -11.14 1.87
C ARG A 6 -24.70 -9.94 2.25
N VAL A 7 -23.44 -9.94 1.84
CA VAL A 7 -22.61 -8.75 1.81
C VAL A 7 -23.40 -7.71 1.01
N SER A 8 -23.68 -6.54 1.59
CA SER A 8 -24.39 -5.49 0.86
C SER A 8 -23.55 -5.07 -0.34
N LYS A 9 -24.21 -4.67 -1.44
CA LYS A 9 -23.52 -4.25 -2.68
C LYS A 9 -22.43 -3.20 -2.41
N ASP A 10 -22.69 -2.30 -1.45
CA ASP A 10 -21.78 -1.22 -1.03
C ASP A 10 -20.49 -1.71 -0.35
N VAL A 11 -20.45 -2.96 0.11
CA VAL A 11 -19.23 -3.61 0.64
C VAL A 11 -18.58 -4.50 -0.40
N ALA A 12 -19.37 -5.09 -1.30
CA ALA A 12 -18.87 -5.95 -2.37
C ALA A 12 -17.93 -5.17 -3.31
N GLU A 13 -18.33 -3.97 -3.73
CA GLU A 13 -17.53 -3.18 -4.68
C GLU A 13 -16.15 -2.75 -4.13
N PRO A 14 -16.03 -2.16 -2.91
CA PRO A 14 -14.71 -1.88 -2.32
C PRO A 14 -13.87 -3.13 -2.10
N TYR A 15 -14.49 -4.23 -1.69
CA TYR A 15 -13.79 -5.49 -1.46
C TYR A 15 -13.27 -6.12 -2.76
N GLU A 16 -14.04 -6.06 -3.84
CA GLU A 16 -13.61 -6.48 -5.18
C GLU A 16 -12.52 -5.58 -5.75
N ALA A 17 -12.59 -4.26 -5.49
CA ALA A 17 -11.52 -3.33 -5.86
C ALA A 17 -10.21 -3.68 -5.15
N ASP A 18 -10.26 -3.95 -3.84
CA ASP A 18 -9.08 -4.38 -3.08
C ASP A 18 -8.57 -5.75 -3.55
N GLN A 19 -9.44 -6.68 -3.96
CA GLN A 19 -9.00 -7.96 -4.55
C GLN A 19 -8.24 -7.77 -5.86
N ARG A 20 -8.73 -6.90 -6.77
CA ARG A 20 -8.02 -6.59 -8.01
C ARG A 20 -6.67 -5.94 -7.73
N LEU A 21 -6.65 -4.95 -6.84
CA LEU A 21 -5.43 -4.25 -6.48
C LEU A 21 -4.40 -5.16 -5.79
N ALA A 22 -4.87 -6.06 -4.92
CA ALA A 22 -4.03 -7.07 -4.25
C ALA A 22 -3.42 -8.07 -5.24
N ALA A 23 -4.17 -8.47 -6.27
CA ALA A 23 -3.67 -9.42 -7.28
C ALA A 23 -2.49 -8.86 -8.09
N GLU A 24 -2.37 -7.54 -8.16
CA GLU A 24 -1.31 -6.83 -8.88
C GLU A 24 -0.11 -6.48 -7.95
N TYR A 25 -0.05 -7.02 -6.72
CA TYR A 25 1.04 -6.71 -5.78
C TYR A 25 2.43 -7.08 -6.32
N GLU A 26 2.60 -8.30 -6.83
CA GLU A 26 3.89 -8.78 -7.33
C GLU A 26 4.40 -7.95 -8.51
N ASP A 27 3.51 -7.59 -9.45
CA ASP A 27 3.85 -6.75 -10.59
C ASP A 27 4.30 -5.35 -10.15
N ARG A 28 3.60 -4.77 -9.16
CA ARG A 28 3.99 -3.47 -8.60
C ARG A 28 5.28 -3.53 -7.81
N LEU A 29 5.54 -4.63 -7.09
CA LEU A 29 6.80 -4.85 -6.40
C LEU A 29 7.96 -4.93 -7.40
N ALA A 30 7.78 -5.67 -8.49
CA ALA A 30 8.75 -5.73 -9.58
C ALA A 30 9.00 -4.35 -10.20
N ALA A 31 7.95 -3.57 -10.45
CA ALA A 31 8.07 -2.21 -10.96
C ALA A 31 8.82 -1.26 -10.00
N ALA A 32 8.57 -1.37 -8.69
CA ALA A 32 9.31 -0.61 -7.69
C ALA A 32 10.80 -1.00 -7.67
N ALA A 33 11.11 -2.30 -7.78
CA ALA A 33 12.49 -2.79 -7.86
C ALA A 33 13.21 -2.32 -9.13
N GLU A 34 12.52 -2.24 -10.28
CA GLU A 34 13.08 -1.66 -11.51
C GLU A 34 13.34 -0.17 -11.38
N ALA A 35 12.39 0.59 -10.80
CA ALA A 35 12.56 2.02 -10.59
C ALA A 35 13.71 2.32 -9.62
N GLU A 36 13.89 1.50 -8.59
CA GLU A 36 15.03 1.60 -7.69
C GLU A 36 16.36 1.37 -8.42
N ARG A 37 16.44 0.31 -9.24
CA ARG A 37 17.64 0.02 -10.06
C ARG A 37 17.98 1.19 -10.96
N ALA A 38 17.00 1.69 -11.71
CA ALA A 38 17.19 2.83 -12.61
C ALA A 38 17.68 4.09 -11.87
N LEU A 39 17.18 4.35 -10.66
CA LEU A 39 17.67 5.44 -9.84
C LEU A 39 19.13 5.23 -9.41
N ARG A 40 19.47 4.02 -8.94
CA ARG A 40 20.85 3.70 -8.51
C ARG A 40 21.84 3.76 -9.67
N ASP A 41 21.43 3.29 -10.86
CA ASP A 41 22.26 3.35 -12.07
C ASP A 41 22.53 4.80 -12.49
N ALA A 42 21.51 5.66 -12.46
CA ALA A 42 21.67 7.10 -12.72
C ALA A 42 22.60 7.78 -11.70
N GLN A 43 22.49 7.42 -10.42
CA GLN A 43 23.40 7.90 -9.37
C GLN A 43 24.85 7.47 -9.63
N ALA A 44 25.06 6.19 -9.98
CA ALA A 44 26.38 5.65 -10.26
C ALA A 44 27.02 6.26 -11.52
N ALA A 45 26.20 6.61 -12.52
CA ALA A 45 26.63 7.28 -13.73
C ALA A 45 26.91 8.78 -13.55
N GLY A 46 26.62 9.36 -12.37
CA GLY A 46 26.75 10.79 -12.14
C GLY A 46 25.79 11.62 -13.00
N ALA A 47 24.57 11.10 -13.22
CA ALA A 47 23.54 11.78 -14.00
C ALA A 47 23.24 13.19 -13.46
N ASP A 48 22.71 14.05 -14.33
CA ASP A 48 22.40 15.41 -13.93
C ASP A 48 21.25 15.48 -12.90
N VAL A 49 21.15 16.63 -12.22
CA VAL A 49 20.17 16.84 -11.14
C VAL A 49 18.73 16.66 -11.60
N ARG A 50 18.40 17.00 -12.85
CA ARG A 50 17.04 16.85 -13.38
C ARG A 50 16.72 15.38 -13.57
N GLU A 51 17.61 14.62 -14.19
CA GLU A 51 17.43 13.18 -14.38
C GLU A 51 17.33 12.46 -13.03
N LEU A 52 18.22 12.76 -12.07
CA LEU A 52 18.16 12.18 -10.73
C LEU A 52 16.83 12.50 -10.02
N ARG A 53 16.31 13.72 -10.18
CA ARG A 53 15.01 14.11 -9.63
C ARG A 53 13.87 13.31 -10.26
N GLU A 54 13.87 13.15 -11.59
CA GLU A 54 12.86 12.37 -12.30
C GLU A 54 12.85 10.90 -11.84
N ARG A 55 14.03 10.27 -11.75
CA ARG A 55 14.15 8.88 -11.26
C ARG A 55 13.73 8.74 -9.79
N THR A 56 14.04 9.73 -8.96
CA THR A 56 13.63 9.76 -7.55
C THR A 56 12.11 9.78 -7.40
N VAL A 57 11.44 10.62 -8.20
CA VAL A 57 9.96 10.71 -8.21
C VAL A 57 9.36 9.41 -8.72
N ALA A 58 9.86 8.86 -9.82
CA ALA A 58 9.38 7.60 -10.38
C ALA A 58 9.48 6.45 -9.37
N PHE A 59 10.56 6.38 -8.59
CA PHE A 59 10.69 5.38 -7.53
C PHE A 59 9.71 5.62 -6.36
N ASP A 60 9.49 6.86 -5.92
CA ASP A 60 8.49 7.15 -4.86
C ASP A 60 7.05 6.81 -5.30
N GLU A 61 6.73 7.04 -6.58
CA GLU A 61 5.44 6.67 -7.17
C GLU A 61 5.26 5.15 -7.21
N ALA A 62 6.29 4.42 -7.65
CA ALA A 62 6.27 2.96 -7.66
C ALA A 62 6.15 2.37 -6.24
N MET A 63 6.89 2.93 -5.27
CA MET A 63 6.78 2.59 -3.84
C MET A 63 5.37 2.86 -3.29
N THR A 64 4.75 3.96 -3.68
CA THR A 64 3.38 4.29 -3.31
C THR A 64 2.39 3.28 -3.89
N ALA A 65 2.58 2.87 -5.15
CA ALA A 65 1.73 1.89 -5.81
C ALA A 65 1.81 0.51 -5.16
N VAL A 66 3.02 -0.02 -4.90
CA VAL A 66 3.18 -1.33 -4.25
C VAL A 66 2.66 -1.31 -2.81
N LEU A 67 2.84 -0.21 -2.08
CA LEU A 67 2.27 -0.04 -0.74
C LEU A 67 0.74 -0.11 -0.78
N ALA A 68 0.10 0.56 -1.74
CA ALA A 68 -1.36 0.50 -1.90
C ALA A 68 -1.84 -0.93 -2.18
N ALA A 69 -1.11 -1.71 -2.98
CA ALA A 69 -1.42 -3.12 -3.24
C ALA A 69 -1.22 -4.01 -2.01
N ALA A 70 -0.17 -3.81 -1.23
CA ALA A 70 0.05 -4.53 0.02
C ALA A 70 -1.05 -4.23 1.07
N GLU A 71 -1.45 -2.97 1.19
CA GLU A 71 -2.56 -2.56 2.07
C GLU A 71 -3.90 -3.15 1.61
N ALA A 72 -4.12 -3.26 0.29
CA ALA A 72 -5.29 -3.92 -0.26
C ALA A 72 -5.28 -5.42 0.05
N ALA A 73 -4.14 -6.11 -0.15
CA ALA A 73 -3.97 -7.52 0.19
C ALA A 73 -4.20 -7.78 1.68
N GLU A 74 -3.75 -6.87 2.54
CA GLU A 74 -4.03 -6.90 3.96
C GLU A 74 -5.54 -6.85 4.25
N ARG A 75 -6.27 -5.89 3.67
CA ARG A 75 -7.73 -5.78 3.83
C ARG A 75 -8.47 -6.99 3.27
N VAL A 76 -8.01 -7.55 2.15
CA VAL A 76 -8.55 -8.79 1.58
C VAL A 76 -8.41 -9.96 2.56
N ALA A 77 -7.23 -10.10 3.18
CA ALA A 77 -6.96 -11.13 4.19
C ALA A 77 -7.81 -10.95 5.46
N MET A 78 -8.16 -9.70 5.82
CA MET A 78 -9.09 -9.43 6.92
C MET A 78 -10.55 -9.82 6.60
N GLY A 79 -10.93 -9.71 5.32
CA GLY A 79 -12.23 -10.08 4.77
C GLY A 79 -13.28 -8.96 4.82
N PRO A 80 -14.46 -9.14 4.18
CA PRO A 80 -15.41 -8.05 3.88
C PRO A 80 -16.07 -7.42 5.13
N LYS A 81 -15.92 -8.01 6.32
CA LYS A 81 -16.51 -7.48 7.56
C LYS A 81 -15.82 -6.21 8.07
N VAL A 82 -14.64 -5.88 7.55
CA VAL A 82 -13.90 -4.67 7.96
C VAL A 82 -14.35 -3.41 7.24
N TYR A 83 -15.22 -3.54 6.24
CA TYR A 83 -15.75 -2.42 5.47
C TYR A 83 -17.06 -1.94 6.09
N ALA A 84 -17.21 -0.62 6.16
CA ALA A 84 -18.49 0.01 6.47
C ALA A 84 -19.22 0.33 5.15
N PRO A 85 -20.51 0.00 5.01
CA PRO A 85 -21.30 0.42 3.85
C PRO A 85 -21.28 1.94 3.64
N ALA A 86 -21.46 2.38 2.40
CA ALA A 86 -21.72 3.78 2.11
C ALA A 86 -22.96 4.26 2.87
N GLY A 87 -22.87 5.41 3.56
CA GLY A 87 -23.98 5.93 4.36
C GLY A 87 -24.25 5.19 5.69
N ALA A 88 -23.36 4.28 6.12
CA ALA A 88 -23.46 3.59 7.40
C ALA A 88 -23.72 4.56 8.57
N ASP A 89 -24.49 4.13 9.57
CA ASP A 89 -24.63 4.87 10.83
C ASP A 89 -23.38 4.68 11.73
N ALA A 90 -23.34 5.37 12.87
CA ALA A 90 -22.21 5.27 13.81
C ALA A 90 -22.01 3.83 14.34
N LYS A 91 -23.10 3.07 14.49
CA LYS A 91 -23.07 1.69 15.01
C LYS A 91 -22.44 0.73 14.01
N ALA A 92 -22.82 0.83 12.73
CA ALA A 92 -22.27 0.02 11.65
C ALA A 92 -20.78 0.35 11.41
N ARG A 93 -20.40 1.63 11.45
CA ARG A 93 -18.97 2.02 11.40
C ARG A 93 -18.18 1.41 12.56
N ARG A 94 -18.72 1.50 13.79
CA ARG A 94 -18.08 0.91 14.96
C ARG A 94 -17.95 -0.61 14.86
N ALA A 95 -18.95 -1.29 14.30
CA ALA A 95 -18.89 -2.73 14.08
C ALA A 95 -17.78 -3.12 13.10
N ALA A 96 -17.62 -2.38 11.99
CA ALA A 96 -16.53 -2.57 11.03
C ALA A 96 -15.15 -2.32 11.67
N GLU A 97 -15.01 -1.26 12.47
CA GLU A 97 -13.77 -0.95 13.20
C GLU A 97 -13.38 -2.05 14.21
N ILE A 98 -14.36 -2.61 14.94
CA ILE A 98 -14.13 -3.74 15.84
C ILE A 98 -13.72 -4.98 15.04
N ALA A 99 -14.36 -5.24 13.89
CA ALA A 99 -14.00 -6.33 13.01
C ALA A 99 -12.58 -6.17 12.47
N TYR A 100 -12.19 -4.96 12.08
CA TYR A 100 -10.84 -4.61 11.64
C TYR A 100 -9.80 -4.94 12.71
N ARG A 101 -9.97 -4.43 13.95
CA ARG A 101 -9.05 -4.72 15.06
C ARG A 101 -8.89 -6.21 15.33
N LYS A 102 -10.01 -6.96 15.33
CA LYS A 102 -9.99 -8.41 15.52
C LYS A 102 -9.30 -9.14 14.37
N ALA A 103 -9.48 -8.66 13.15
CA ALA A 103 -8.86 -9.27 11.98
C ALA A 103 -7.35 -9.00 11.92
N LYS A 104 -6.90 -7.79 12.26
CA LYS A 104 -5.48 -7.39 12.34
C LYS A 104 -4.66 -8.31 13.26
N ALA A 105 -5.28 -8.87 14.31
CA ALA A 105 -4.62 -9.80 15.23
C ALA A 105 -4.52 -11.24 14.71
N ARG A 106 -5.08 -11.57 13.54
CA ARG A 106 -5.08 -12.94 13.01
C ARG A 106 -3.71 -13.30 12.42
N PRO A 107 -3.21 -14.53 12.64
CA PRO A 107 -1.94 -14.98 12.04
C PRO A 107 -1.91 -14.86 10.50
N ALA A 108 -3.03 -15.11 9.83
CA ALA A 108 -3.12 -15.01 8.36
C ALA A 108 -2.97 -13.57 7.82
N VAL A 109 -3.19 -12.54 8.65
CA VAL A 109 -3.05 -11.12 8.26
C VAL A 109 -1.63 -10.63 8.54
N ARG A 110 -0.92 -11.26 9.47
CA ARG A 110 0.38 -10.84 9.97
C ARG A 110 1.44 -10.63 8.86
N PRO A 111 1.59 -11.54 7.86
CA PRO A 111 2.55 -11.34 6.78
C PRO A 111 2.34 -10.02 6.02
N TRP A 112 1.07 -9.66 5.75
CA TRP A 112 0.74 -8.42 5.06
C TRP A 112 0.93 -7.19 5.94
N THR A 113 0.66 -7.28 7.25
CA THR A 113 1.00 -6.20 8.19
C THR A 113 2.50 -5.93 8.18
N ASP A 114 3.31 -6.97 8.33
CA ASP A 114 4.77 -6.85 8.36
C ASP A 114 5.31 -6.34 7.00
N GLU A 115 4.66 -6.73 5.89
CA GLU A 115 4.98 -6.22 4.55
C GLU A 115 4.70 -4.72 4.40
N VAL A 116 3.50 -4.27 4.78
CA VAL A 116 3.11 -2.85 4.75
C VAL A 116 4.08 -2.00 5.57
N ASP A 117 4.44 -2.46 6.77
CA ASP A 117 5.38 -1.74 7.64
C ASP A 117 6.80 -1.72 7.05
N ARG A 118 7.24 -2.81 6.40
CA ARG A 118 8.52 -2.85 5.68
C ARG A 118 8.54 -1.85 4.52
N LEU A 119 7.49 -1.82 3.69
CA LEU A 119 7.40 -0.92 2.54
C LEU A 119 7.32 0.56 2.97
N ARG A 120 6.57 0.87 4.03
CA ARG A 120 6.54 2.22 4.60
C ARG A 120 7.92 2.66 5.09
N THR A 121 8.64 1.77 5.76
CA THR A 121 9.99 2.03 6.26
C THR A 121 10.96 2.28 5.10
N ALA A 122 10.93 1.44 4.06
CA ALA A 122 11.77 1.60 2.88
C ALA A 122 11.48 2.92 2.15
N ARG A 123 10.20 3.28 1.99
CA ARG A 123 9.81 4.55 1.37
C ARG A 123 10.26 5.74 2.18
N GLU A 124 10.09 5.72 3.50
CA GLU A 124 10.53 6.85 4.33
C GLU A 124 12.06 6.99 4.31
N ALA A 125 12.81 5.89 4.31
CA ALA A 125 14.25 5.91 4.13
C ALA A 125 14.66 6.60 2.81
N HIS A 126 14.01 6.26 1.69
CA HIS A 126 14.21 6.92 0.39
C HIS A 126 13.92 8.43 0.45
N ARG A 127 12.81 8.83 1.09
CA ARG A 127 12.44 10.25 1.24
C ARG A 127 13.44 11.03 2.08
N LEU A 128 14.04 10.39 3.09
CA LEU A 128 15.05 11.02 3.94
C LEU A 128 16.42 11.13 3.26
N SER A 129 16.83 10.13 2.46
CA SER A 129 18.09 10.19 1.70
C SER A 129 18.08 11.29 0.65
N PHE A 130 16.91 11.64 0.11
CA PHE A 130 16.80 12.73 -0.87
C PHE A 130 16.79 14.12 -0.21
N LYS A 131 16.10 14.29 0.93
CA LYS A 131 16.02 15.58 1.63
C LYS A 131 17.35 16.05 2.22
N THR A 132 18.33 15.16 2.35
CA THR A 132 19.60 15.41 3.04
C THR A 132 20.73 15.90 2.14
N VAL A 133 20.53 16.06 0.83
CA VAL A 133 21.49 16.81 0.00
C VAL A 133 21.31 18.30 0.30
N PRO A 134 22.23 18.97 1.02
CA PRO A 134 22.10 20.38 1.32
C PRO A 134 22.15 21.15 0.00
N ALA A 135 21.23 22.09 -0.20
CA ALA A 135 21.21 23.02 -1.33
C ALA A 135 22.39 24.04 -1.31
N ALA A 136 23.53 23.70 -0.70
CA ALA A 136 24.66 24.57 -0.42
C ALA A 136 25.93 24.19 -1.21
N LEU A 137 25.79 23.57 -2.38
CA LEU A 137 26.88 23.36 -3.34
C LEU A 137 26.41 23.63 -4.78
N GLY A 138 25.90 24.84 -5.01
CA GLY A 138 25.63 25.41 -6.32
C GLY A 138 26.03 26.88 -6.34
#